data_AF-A0AAD6NDA9-F1
#
_entry.id   AF-A0AAD6NDA9-F1
#
_cell.length_a   1.000
_cell.length_b   1.000
_cell.length_c   1.000
_cell.angle_alpha   90.00
_cell.angle_beta   90.00
_cell.angle_gamma   90.00
#
_symmetry.space_group_name_H-M   'P 1'
#
loop_
_entity.id
_entity.type
_entity.pdbx_description
1 polymer ?
#
loop_
_entity_poly.entity_id
_entity_poly.type
_entity_poly.pdbx_seq_one_letter_code
_entity_poly.pdbx_strand_id
1 'polypeptide(L)'
;MAVLDKSSIGTVVKQVKSRLHTHGLDVLINNAGIMPTTPDGIAAIDNSIEAIQVNVETVQNVISALLPLLKEGNQKKVLSL
;
A
#
# COMPACT_ATOMS: atom_id res chain seq x y z
N MET A 1 -6.81 -7.36 5.86
CA MET A 1 -5.65 -7.47 4.94
C MET A 1 -4.43 -7.00 5.71
N ALA A 2 -3.47 -7.90 6.00
CA ALA A 2 -2.23 -7.51 6.66
C ALA A 2 -1.30 -6.90 5.62
N VAL A 3 -1.13 -5.59 5.67
CA VAL A 3 -0.46 -4.80 4.61
C VAL A 3 1.04 -5.11 4.52
N LEU A 4 1.64 -5.62 5.60
CA LEU A 4 3.04 -6.02 5.70
C LEU A 4 3.35 -7.39 5.06
N ASP A 5 2.33 -8.21 4.79
CA ASP A 5 2.54 -9.51 4.15
C ASP A 5 2.61 -9.35 2.62
N LYS A 6 3.82 -9.49 2.06
CA LYS A 6 4.05 -9.41 0.60
C LYS A 6 3.26 -10.48 -0.16
N SER A 7 2.99 -11.64 0.43
CA SER A 7 2.16 -12.69 -0.20
C SER A 7 0.70 -12.27 -0.33
N SER A 8 0.22 -11.41 0.58
CA SER A 8 -1.13 -10.85 0.53
C SER A 8 -1.31 -9.88 -0.66
N ILE A 9 -0.25 -9.15 -1.06
CA ILE A 9 -0.31 -8.18 -2.16
C ILE A 9 -0.57 -8.87 -3.50
N GLY A 10 0.05 -10.04 -3.75
CA GLY A 10 -0.21 -10.82 -4.96
C GLY A 10 -1.67 -11.30 -5.05
N THR A 11 -2.29 -11.60 -3.91
CA THR A 11 -3.72 -11.96 -3.84
C THR A 11 -4.60 -10.76 -4.17
N VAL A 12 -4.26 -9.57 -3.68
CA VAL A 12 -4.96 -8.32 -3.99
C VAL A 12 -4.91 -8.01 -5.47
N VAL A 13 -3.74 -8.11 -6.12
CA VAL A 13 -3.62 -7.88 -7.57
C VAL A 13 -4.57 -8.80 -8.35
N LYS A 14 -4.64 -10.08 -7.99
CA LYS A 14 -5.57 -11.05 -8.62
C LYS A 14 -7.04 -10.67 -8.41
N GLN A 15 -7.40 -10.24 -7.20
CA GLN A 15 -8.76 -9.82 -6.86
C GLN A 15 -9.18 -8.52 -7.56
N VAL A 16 -8.26 -7.55 -7.67
CA VAL A 16 -8.53 -6.30 -8.39
C VAL A 16 -8.68 -6.60 -9.89
N LYS A 17 -7.76 -7.39 -10.46
CA LYS A 17 -7.86 -7.80 -11.87
C LYS A 17 -9.16 -8.55 -12.18
N SER A 18 -9.61 -9.45 -11.31
CA SER A 18 -10.86 -10.18 -11.53
C SER A 18 -12.10 -9.29 -11.50
N ARG A 19 -12.07 -8.19 -10.73
CA ARG A 19 -13.17 -7.20 -10.66
C ARG A 19 -13.16 -6.22 -11.83
N LEU A 20 -11.99 -5.89 -12.36
CA LEU A 20 -11.86 -4.94 -13.47
C LEU A 20 -12.15 -5.59 -14.84
N HIS A 21 -12.04 -6.91 -14.94
CA HIS A 21 -12.21 -7.68 -16.18
C HIS A 21 -11.29 -7.19 -17.30
N THR A 22 -11.83 -6.46 -18.28
CA THR A 22 -11.10 -5.87 -19.41
C THR A 22 -10.69 -4.43 -19.18
N HIS A 23 -11.08 -3.83 -18.06
CA HIS A 23 -10.74 -2.45 -17.71
C HIS A 23 -9.42 -2.39 -16.93
N GLY A 24 -8.71 -1.28 -17.06
CA GLY A 24 -7.59 -0.97 -16.18
C GLY A 24 -8.03 -0.29 -14.87
N LEU A 25 -7.07 -0.11 -13.97
CA LEU A 25 -7.28 0.60 -12.71
C LEU A 25 -7.10 2.10 -12.92
N ASP A 26 -8.10 2.92 -12.60
CA ASP A 26 -8.02 4.37 -12.81
C ASP A 26 -7.40 5.13 -11.63
N VAL A 27 -7.71 4.70 -10.40
CA VAL A 27 -7.33 5.40 -9.17
C VAL A 27 -6.89 4.38 -8.12
N LEU A 28 -5.68 4.55 -7.59
CA LEU A 28 -5.18 3.86 -6.40
C LEU A 28 -5.10 4.85 -5.24
N ILE A 29 -5.70 4.51 -4.10
CA ILE A 29 -5.64 5.29 -2.86
C ILE A 29 -4.90 4.46 -1.81
N ASN A 30 -3.69 4.91 -1.42
CA ASN A 30 -2.93 4.35 -0.32
C ASN A 30 -3.26 5.15 0.95
N ASN A 31 -4.07 4.57 1.83
CA ASN A 31 -4.49 5.19 3.10
C ASN A 31 -4.15 4.31 4.32
N ALA A 32 -3.25 3.34 4.14
CA ALA A 32 -2.81 2.50 5.25
C ALA A 32 -1.62 3.18 5.93
N GLY A 33 -1.78 3.52 7.21
CA GLY A 33 -0.73 4.13 8.00
C GLY A 33 -0.91 3.90 9.50
N ILE A 34 0.21 3.89 10.22
CA ILE A 34 0.26 3.88 11.68
C ILE A 34 1.08 5.06 12.19
N MET A 35 0.76 5.50 13.40
CA MET A 35 1.55 6.48 14.14
C MET A 35 1.77 5.94 15.56
N PRO A 36 2.79 5.10 15.76
CA PRO A 36 3.13 4.61 17.08
C PRO A 36 3.47 5.78 18.01
N THR A 37 2.99 5.71 19.24
CA THR A 37 3.33 6.67 20.29
C THR A 37 4.40 6.09 21.19
N THR A 38 5.36 6.91 21.62
CA THR A 38 6.39 6.53 22.59
C THR A 38 6.27 7.43 23.82
N PRO A 39 5.46 7.05 24.83
CA PRO A 39 5.19 7.89 26.01
C PRO A 39 6.44 8.23 26.81
N ASP A 40 7.41 7.31 26.86
CA ASP A 40 8.67 7.47 27.59
C ASP A 40 9.73 8.29 26.81
N GLY A 41 9.34 8.88 25.67
CA GLY A 41 10.17 9.77 24.87
C GLY A 41 11.21 9.05 24.02
N ILE A 42 12.15 9.83 23.48
CA ILE A 42 13.09 9.38 22.43
C ILE A 42 13.97 8.20 22.86
N ALA A 43 14.30 8.09 24.14
CA ALA A 43 15.17 7.03 24.67
C ALA A 43 14.54 5.63 24.61
N ALA A 44 13.20 5.54 24.50
CA ALA A 44 12.46 4.29 24.45
C ALA A 44 11.90 3.98 23.04
N ILE A 45 12.37 4.67 22.00
CA ILE A 45 11.88 4.43 20.63
C ILE A 45 12.37 3.06 20.13
N ASP A 46 11.42 2.16 19.88
CA ASP A 46 11.62 0.85 19.26
C ASP A 46 10.69 0.59 18.06
N ASN A 47 9.72 1.48 17.83
CA ASN A 47 8.59 1.30 16.90
C ASN A 47 8.70 2.13 15.59
N SER A 48 9.74 2.95 15.42
CA SER A 48 9.90 3.79 14.23
C SER A 48 10.10 2.96 12.95
N ILE A 49 10.74 1.80 13.05
CA ILE A 49 10.92 0.91 11.90
C ILE A 49 9.57 0.36 11.42
N GLU A 50 8.69 -0.01 12.35
CA GLU A 50 7.34 -0.46 12.00
C GLU A 50 6.56 0.62 11.25
N ALA A 51 6.63 1.88 11.74
CA ALA A 51 6.01 3.02 11.06
C ALA A 51 6.55 3.22 9.64
N ILE A 52 7.87 3.07 9.42
CA ILE A 52 8.47 3.16 8.08
C ILE A 52 8.00 1.99 7.19
N GLN A 53 7.95 0.77 7.73
CA GLN A 53 7.52 -0.42 6.99
C GLN A 53 6.05 -0.30 6.54
N VAL A 54 5.17 0.16 7.41
CA VAL A 54 3.75 0.33 7.09
C VAL A 54 3.54 1.55 6.17
N ASN A 55 4.06 2.72 6.55
CA ASN A 55 3.69 3.98 5.89
C ASN A 55 4.47 4.20 4.58
N VAL A 56 5.64 3.57 4.42
CA VAL A 56 6.53 3.79 3.27
C VAL A 56 6.72 2.52 2.46
N GLU A 57 7.29 1.46 3.05
CA GLU A 57 7.63 0.24 2.31
C GLU A 57 6.38 -0.39 1.70
N THR A 58 5.30 -0.49 2.48
CA THR A 58 4.06 -1.10 2.01
C THR A 58 3.42 -0.29 0.89
N VAL A 59 3.39 1.05 1.01
CA VAL A 59 2.86 1.93 -0.04
C VAL A 59 3.62 1.72 -1.36
N GLN A 60 4.95 1.65 -1.31
CA GLN A 60 5.76 1.36 -2.49
C GLN A 60 5.48 -0.03 -3.10
N ASN A 61 5.33 -1.05 -2.24
CA ASN A 61 5.02 -2.41 -2.68
C ASN A 61 3.64 -2.50 -3.37
N VAL A 62 2.62 -1.85 -2.80
CA VAL A 62 1.26 -1.83 -3.37
C VAL A 62 1.23 -1.10 -4.70
N ILE A 63 1.85 0.08 -4.78
CA ILE A 63 1.96 0.84 -6.04
C ILE A 63 2.65 -0.02 -7.10
N SER A 64 3.81 -0.61 -6.79
CA SER A 64 4.57 -1.41 -7.74
C SER A 64 3.78 -2.61 -8.26
N ALA A 65 3.03 -3.28 -7.38
CA ALA A 65 2.23 -4.45 -7.73
C ALA A 65 1.00 -4.11 -8.60
N LEU A 66 0.37 -2.96 -8.37
CA LEU A 66 -0.82 -2.52 -9.11
C LEU A 66 -0.49 -1.62 -10.32
N LEU A 67 0.76 -1.19 -10.48
CA LEU A 67 1.20 -0.34 -11.57
C LEU A 67 0.85 -0.88 -12.97
N PRO A 68 0.96 -2.19 -13.27
CA PRO A 68 0.52 -2.70 -14.57
C PRO A 68 -0.96 -2.44 -14.85
N LEU A 69 -1.84 -2.67 -13.86
CA LEU A 69 -3.27 -2.39 -14.00
C LEU A 69 -3.55 -0.89 -14.11
N LEU A 70 -2.80 -0.05 -13.38
CA LEU A 70 -2.89 1.41 -13.49
C LEU A 70 -2.53 1.88 -14.91
N LYS A 71 -1.52 1.29 -15.55
CA LYS A 71 -1.12 1.66 -16.93
C LYS A 71 -2.22 1.37 -17.96
N GLU A 72 -3.05 0.37 -17.71
CA GLU A 72 -4.23 0.02 -18.51
C GLU A 72 -5.43 0.95 -18.26
N GLY A 73 -5.42 1.72 -17.16
CA GLY A 73 -6.48 2.67 -16.82
C GLY A 73 -6.43 3.93 -17.68
N ASN A 74 -7.51 4.71 -17.68
CA ASN A 74 -7.59 5.98 -18.39
C ASN A 74 -6.98 7.13 -17.56
N GLN A 75 -7.25 7.18 -16.25
CA GLN A 75 -6.85 8.28 -15.37
C GLN A 75 -5.45 8.11 -14.77
N LYS A 76 -5.08 6.88 -14.39
CA LYS A 76 -3.73 6.52 -13.90
C LYS A 76 -3.28 7.32 -12.67
N LYS A 77 -4.21 7.57 -11.73
CA LYS A 77 -3.96 8.40 -10.55
C LYS A 77 -3.54 7.56 -9.36
N VAL A 78 -2.56 8.06 -8.61
CA VAL A 78 -2.17 7.52 -7.31
C VAL A 78 -2.29 8.65 -6.29
N LEU A 79 -3.02 8.40 -5.22
CA LEU A 79 -3.09 9.25 -4.04
C LEU A 79 -2.54 8.46 -2.85
N SER A 80 -1.58 9.05 -2.13
CA SER A 80 -1.07 8.51 -0.87
C SER A 80 -1.32 9.54 0.22
N LEU A 81 -1.86 9.07 1.35
CA LEU A 81 -2.24 9.88 2.50
C LEU A 81 -1.32 9.59 3.68
#